data_AF-A0AA37B5W7-F1
#
_entry.id   AF-A0AA37B5W7-F1
#
_cell.length_a   1.000
_cell.length_b   1.000
_cell.length_c   1.000
_cell.angle_alpha   90.00
_cell.angle_beta   90.00
_cell.angle_gamma   90.00
#
_symmetry.space_group_name_H-M   'P 1'
#
loop_
_entity.id
_entity.type
_entity.pdbx_description
1 polymer ?
#
loop_
_entity_poly.entity_id
_entity_poly.type
_entity_poly.pdbx_seq_one_letter_code
_entity_poly.pdbx_strand_id
1 'polypeptide(L)' 'MNNLSKILIASVLGAVFYNSAATANIVEIEIYQDGIEYECLQDTQTGKIFNCERD' A
#
# COMPACT_ATOMS: atom_id res chain seq x y z
N MET A 1 24.85 2.33 27.64
CA MET A 1 24.54 1.49 26.46
C MET A 1 23.18 1.94 25.98
N ASN A 2 23.16 2.79 24.93
CA ASN A 2 21.95 3.50 24.53
C ASN A 2 21.01 2.55 23.77
N ASN A 3 19.80 2.43 24.31
CA ASN A 3 18.69 1.71 23.74
C ASN A 3 18.11 2.46 22.54
N LEU A 4 17.40 1.70 21.69
CA LEU A 4 16.44 2.12 20.66
C LEU A 4 16.95 2.11 19.21
N SER A 5 17.27 0.91 18.71
CA SER A 5 17.16 0.60 17.28
C SER A 5 16.25 -0.62 17.11
N LYS A 6 14.94 -0.40 17.14
CA LYS A 6 13.98 -1.37 16.59
C LYS A 6 13.06 -0.62 15.66
N ILE A 7 13.56 -0.33 14.45
CA ILE A 7 12.69 0.00 13.33
C ILE A 7 11.90 -1.28 13.08
N LEU A 8 10.63 -1.29 13.46
CA LEU A 8 9.69 -2.29 12.96
C LEU A 8 9.52 -1.98 11.47
N ILE A 9 10.29 -2.68 10.63
CA ILE A 9 9.98 -2.76 9.21
C ILE A 9 8.82 -3.74 9.13
N ALA A 10 7.59 -3.25 9.27
CA ALA A 10 6.42 -4.04 8.96
C ALA A 10 6.57 -4.49 7.50
N SER A 11 6.85 -5.78 7.31
CA SER A 11 7.03 -6.37 5.99
C SER A 11 5.70 -6.30 5.26
N VAL A 12 5.50 -5.25 4.46
CA VAL A 12 4.37 -5.16 3.54
C VAL A 12 4.61 -6.18 2.42
N LEU A 13 4.16 -7.41 2.66
CA LEU A 13 4.05 -8.47 1.66
C LEU A 13 2.75 -8.25 0.87
N GLY A 14 2.72 -7.19 0.06
CA GLY A 14 1.69 -7.00 -0.96
C GLY A 14 2.25 -7.45 -2.30
N ALA A 15 1.82 -8.61 -2.82
CA ALA A 15 2.17 -9.04 -4.16
C ALA A 15 1.50 -8.10 -5.17
N VAL A 16 2.25 -7.13 -5.71
CA VAL A 16 1.75 -6.22 -6.74
C VAL A 16 1.73 -6.97 -8.07
N PHE A 17 0.55 -7.40 -8.52
CA PHE A 17 0.35 -7.95 -9.86
C PHE A 17 0.12 -6.81 -10.85
N TYR A 18 1.11 -6.58 -11.74
CA TYR A 18 1.02 -5.54 -12.77
C TYR A 18 0.31 -6.09 -14.02
N ASN A 19 -0.86 -5.57 -14.36
CA ASN A 19 -1.51 -5.75 -15.67
C ASN A 19 -1.57 -4.39 -16.38
N SER A 20 -0.80 -4.21 -17.44
CA SER A 20 -0.65 -2.93 -18.16
C SER A 20 -1.58 -2.87 -19.38
N ALA A 21 -2.82 -2.39 -19.20
CA ALA A 21 -3.71 -2.09 -20.32
C ALA A 21 -4.82 -1.08 -19.96
N ALA A 22 -4.48 0.18 -19.68
CA ALA A 22 -5.30 1.37 -19.94
C ALA A 22 -4.55 2.61 -19.43
N THR A 23 -4.64 3.72 -20.16
CA THR A 23 -3.98 5.01 -19.87
C THR A 23 -4.65 5.77 -18.72
N ALA A 24 -5.03 5.05 -17.67
CA ALA A 24 -5.22 5.51 -16.31
C ALA A 24 -4.51 4.45 -15.46
N ASN A 25 -3.27 4.72 -15.09
CA ASN A 25 -2.40 3.83 -14.34
C ASN A 25 -2.83 3.80 -12.87
N ILE A 26 -4.10 3.51 -12.59
CA ILE A 26 -4.67 3.48 -11.23
C ILE A 26 -5.14 2.05 -10.97
N VAL A 27 -4.69 1.47 -9.87
CA VAL A 27 -5.11 0.15 -9.38
C VAL A 27 -5.68 0.27 -7.99
N GLU A 28 -6.59 -0.62 -7.65
CA GLU A 28 -7.08 -0.81 -6.28
C GLU A 28 -6.13 -1.73 -5.53
N ILE A 29 -5.83 -1.37 -4.28
CA ILE A 29 -4.98 -2.12 -3.37
C ILE A 29 -5.65 -2.20 -2.00
N GLU A 30 -5.40 -3.29 -1.29
CA GLU A 30 -5.83 -3.49 0.09
C GLU A 30 -4.67 -3.17 1.03
N ILE A 31 -4.90 -2.30 2.00
CA ILE A 31 -3.94 -1.94 3.04
C ILE A 31 -4.52 -2.35 4.39
N TYR A 32 -3.76 -3.14 5.15
CA TYR A 32 -4.10 -3.49 6.52
C TYR A 32 -3.31 -2.63 7.51
N GLN A 33 -4.02 -1.84 8.31
CA GLN A 33 -3.42 -1.01 9.36
C GLN A 33 -4.23 -1.14 10.66
N ASP A 34 -3.54 -1.48 11.75
CA ASP A 34 -4.13 -1.68 13.09
C ASP A 34 -5.32 -2.67 13.13
N GLY A 35 -5.29 -3.68 12.25
CA GLY A 35 -6.35 -4.69 12.12
C GLY A 35 -7.58 -4.19 11.36
N ILE A 36 -7.50 -3.03 10.73
CA ILE A 36 -8.53 -2.46 9.86
C ILE A 36 -8.05 -2.57 8.41
N GLU A 37 -8.96 -3.00 7.55
CA GLU A 37 -8.76 -3.08 6.10
C GLU A 37 -9.17 -1.76 5.45
N TYR A 38 -8.34 -1.32 4.50
CA TYR A 38 -8.59 -0.12 3.71
C TYR A 38 -8.48 -0.47 2.23
N GLU A 39 -9.51 -0.13 1.49
CA GLU A 39 -9.52 -0.17 0.04
C GLU A 39 -9.00 1.18 -0.45
N CYS A 40 -7.86 1.17 -1.15
CA CYS A 40 -7.16 2.38 -1.59
C CYS A 40 -6.88 2.32 -3.09
N LEU A 41 -6.79 3.50 -3.72
CA LEU A 41 -6.31 3.63 -5.09
C LEU A 41 -4.82 3.97 -5.11
N GLN A 42 -4.05 3.30 -5.98
CA GLN A 42 -2.64 3.56 -6.21
C GLN A 42 -2.37 3.92 -7.67
N ASP A 43 -1.69 5.04 -7.90
CA ASP A 43 -1.10 5.34 -9.20
C ASP A 43 0.13 4.44 -9.43
N THR A 44 0.09 3.58 -10.44
CA THR A 44 1.13 2.58 -10.74
C THR A 44 2.37 3.17 -11.39
N GLN A 45 2.33 4.41 -11.90
CA GLN A 45 3.52 5.10 -12.42
C GLN A 45 4.33 5.75 -11.30
N THR A 46 3.65 6.38 -10.34
CA THR A 46 4.27 7.19 -9.27
C THR A 46 4.35 6.46 -7.94
N GLY A 47 3.55 5.40 -7.75
CA GLY A 47 3.38 4.73 -6.47
C GLY A 47 2.52 5.49 -5.46
N LYS A 48 1.90 6.62 -5.87
CA LYS A 48 1.11 7.45 -4.96
C LYS A 48 -0.21 6.77 -4.61
N ILE A 49 -0.47 6.65 -3.32
CA ILE A 49 -1.72 6.10 -2.77
C ILE A 49 -2.68 7.26 -2.42
N PHE A 50 -3.96 7.12 -2.74
CA PHE A 50 -5.01 8.10 -2.47
C PHE A 50 -6.39 7.43 -2.38
N ASN A 51 -7.39 8.18 -1.92
CA ASN A 51 -8.78 7.72 -1.78
C ASN A 51 -8.92 6.39 -1.04
N CYS A 52 -8.34 6.32 0.16
CA CYS A 52 -8.47 5.17 1.04
C CYS A 52 -9.78 5.24 1.81
N GLU A 53 -10.61 4.21 1.66
CA GLU A 53 -11.87 4.04 2.38
C GLU A 53 -11.76 2.81 3.27
N ARG A 54 -12.37 2.89 4.44
CA ARG A 54 -12.40 1.75 5.37
C ARG A 54 -13.50 0.81 4.92
N ASP A 55 -13.16 -0.47 4.80
CA ASP A 55 -14.14 -1.57 4.69
C ASP A 55 -14.65 -2.00 6.08
#